data_AF-A0AAP4BBN1-F1
#
_entry.id   AF-A0AAP4BBN1-F1
#
_cell.length_a   1.000
_cell.length_b   1.000
_cell.length_c   1.000
_cell.angle_alpha   90.00
_cell.angle_beta   90.00
_cell.angle_gamma   90.00
#
_symmetry.space_group_name_H-M   'P 1'
#
loop_
_entity.id
_entity.type
_entity.pdbx_description
1 polymer ?
#
loop_
_entity_poly.entity_id
_entity_poly.type
_entity_poly.pdbx_seq_one_letter_code
_entity_poly.pdbx_strand_id
1 'polypeptide(L)'
;MMKAASLNRGSTVTWFTDDNIRLKRKEIPMEKQTNELWKDRKHFLWFPFSFTKYRIANNRLYCQHGFFRQQEHECLLYRILDISLTRSFGNRICGTGTITLRTTDSSDPLLLLKNIKNSRAVKEMLSDLIEEARTQKGITGREILANNYVADTDGDGDVDIDDYL
;
A
#
# COMPACT_ATOMS: atom_id res chain seq x y z
N MET A 1 43.91 -0.51 30.55
CA MET A 1 45.18 -0.03 31.14
C MET A 1 44.88 1.23 31.93
N MET A 2 45.03 1.16 33.26
CA MET A 2 44.71 2.23 34.21
C MET A 2 45.92 3.17 34.39
N LYS A 3 45.70 4.49 34.47
CA LYS A 3 46.67 5.43 35.05
C LYS A 3 46.09 5.97 36.35
N ALA A 4 46.86 5.85 37.42
CA ALA A 4 46.54 6.38 38.74
C ALA A 4 46.89 7.87 38.82
N ALA A 5 46.00 8.67 39.40
CA ALA A 5 46.28 10.04 39.81
C ALA A 5 45.98 10.21 41.30
N SER A 6 46.86 10.98 41.93
CA SER A 6 47.04 11.24 43.35
C SER A 6 45.79 11.73 44.09
N LEU A 7 45.70 11.33 45.35
CA LEU A 7 44.62 11.53 46.31
C LEU A 7 44.82 12.86 47.08
N ASN A 8 43.79 13.73 47.12
CA ASN A 8 43.70 14.77 48.15
C ASN A 8 42.37 14.66 48.91
N ARG A 9 42.43 14.95 50.20
CA ARG A 9 41.45 14.58 51.23
C ARG A 9 40.14 15.35 51.09
N GLY A 10 39.03 14.61 51.12
CA GLY A 10 37.66 15.13 51.13
C GLY A 10 36.73 14.27 50.28
N SER A 11 36.13 13.27 50.90
CA SER A 11 34.81 12.64 50.61
C SER A 11 34.12 13.11 49.32
N THR A 12 33.77 12.29 48.34
CA THR A 12 32.99 11.04 48.38
C THR A 12 33.18 10.36 47.02
N VAL A 13 33.43 9.04 46.99
CA VAL A 13 33.54 8.28 45.75
C VAL A 13 32.15 8.04 45.18
N THR A 14 31.79 8.78 44.13
CA THR A 14 30.62 8.46 43.31
C THR A 14 31.09 7.72 42.07
N TRP A 15 30.68 6.46 41.95
CA TRP A 15 30.78 5.66 40.72
C TRP A 15 29.86 6.28 39.68
N PHE A 16 30.38 7.16 38.83
CA PHE A 16 29.69 7.52 37.59
C PHE A 16 30.26 6.63 36.50
N THR A 17 29.52 5.56 36.22
CA THR A 17 29.77 4.61 35.15
C THR A 17 29.84 5.35 33.81
N ASP A 18 30.94 5.11 33.11
CA ASP A 18 31.19 5.54 31.74
C ASP A 18 30.31 4.73 30.77
N ASP A 19 28.99 4.93 30.82
CA ASP A 19 28.02 4.28 29.92
C ASP A 19 27.66 5.19 28.74
N ASN A 20 28.64 5.95 28.22
CA ASN A 20 28.43 6.80 27.04
C ASN A 20 28.68 6.06 25.72
N ILE A 21 28.32 4.77 25.66
CA ILE A 21 28.47 3.91 24.48
C ILE A 21 27.21 3.06 24.26
N ARG A 22 26.03 3.67 24.10
CA ARG A 22 24.90 2.94 23.48
C ARG A 22 23.74 3.79 22.98
N LEU A 23 23.96 4.98 22.43
CA LEU A 23 22.92 5.63 21.64
C LEU A 23 23.44 5.88 20.24
N LYS A 24 23.64 4.78 19.49
CA LYS A 24 23.32 4.81 18.06
C LYS A 24 21.88 5.27 17.98
N ARG A 25 21.71 6.57 17.79
CA ARG A 25 20.50 7.19 17.27
C ARG A 25 20.20 6.44 15.98
N LYS A 26 19.41 5.37 16.10
CA LYS A 26 18.74 4.74 14.99
C LYS A 26 17.91 5.87 14.45
N GLU A 27 18.37 6.48 13.36
CA GLU A 27 17.57 7.38 12.55
C GLU A 27 16.37 6.54 12.09
N ILE A 28 15.33 6.52 12.92
CA ILE A 28 14.04 5.98 12.55
C ILE A 28 13.63 6.88 11.38
N PRO A 29 13.48 6.34 10.15
CA PRO A 29 13.21 7.17 9.01
C PRO A 29 11.92 7.93 9.27
N MET A 30 12.09 9.25 9.40
CA MET A 30 11.15 10.33 9.16
C MET A 30 9.75 9.84 8.81
N GLU A 31 8.82 10.03 9.75
CA GLU A 31 7.39 9.93 9.55
C GLU A 31 7.02 10.59 8.22
N LYS A 32 6.83 9.79 7.18
CA LYS A 32 6.27 10.26 5.92
C LYS A 32 4.93 10.85 6.31
N GLN A 33 4.80 12.18 6.23
CA GLN A 33 3.50 12.85 6.17
C GLN A 33 2.78 12.30 4.94
N THR A 34 2.16 11.15 5.13
CA THR A 34 1.32 10.51 4.15
C THR A 34 -0.01 11.23 4.30
N ASN A 35 -0.37 12.05 3.31
CA ASN A 35 -1.76 12.47 3.18
C ASN A 35 -2.56 11.17 2.98
N GLU A 36 -3.14 10.65 4.06
CA GLU A 36 -4.05 9.50 4.01
C GLU A 36 -5.37 10.03 3.44
N LEU A 37 -5.59 9.83 2.14
CA LEU A 37 -6.83 10.27 1.49
C LEU A 37 -8.03 9.47 1.99
N TRP A 38 -7.82 8.18 2.24
CA TRP A 38 -8.89 7.29 2.69
C TRP A 38 -8.36 6.09 3.46
N LYS A 39 -9.11 5.68 4.46
CA LYS A 39 -8.81 4.52 5.31
C LYS A 39 -10.11 3.82 5.67
N ASP A 40 -10.17 2.52 5.42
CA ASP A 40 -11.28 1.68 5.86
C ASP A 40 -10.80 0.32 6.31
N ARG A 41 -11.66 -0.37 7.04
CA ARG A 41 -11.48 -1.76 7.47
C ARG A 41 -12.63 -2.56 6.88
N LYS A 42 -12.35 -3.79 6.45
CA LYS A 42 -13.44 -4.68 6.03
C LYS A 42 -14.40 -4.91 7.20
N HIS A 43 -15.68 -4.70 6.95
CA HIS A 43 -16.76 -4.97 7.90
C HIS A 43 -17.35 -6.36 7.66
N PHE A 44 -17.85 -7.02 8.70
CA PHE A 44 -18.67 -8.22 8.58
C PHE A 44 -20.08 -7.87 9.02
N LEU A 45 -20.99 -7.71 8.05
CA LEU A 45 -22.32 -7.07 8.24
C LEU A 45 -22.20 -5.70 8.91
N TRP A 46 -22.30 -5.67 10.24
CA TRP A 46 -22.30 -4.46 11.07
C TRP A 46 -21.04 -4.34 11.95
N PHE A 47 -20.32 -5.44 12.19
CA PHE A 47 -19.19 -5.49 13.12
C PHE A 47 -17.82 -5.41 12.41
N PRO A 48 -16.84 -4.65 12.95
CA PRO A 48 -15.51 -4.49 12.37
C PRO A 48 -14.54 -5.62 12.81
N PHE A 49 -14.98 -6.88 12.76
CA PHE A 49 -14.17 -8.02 13.24
C PHE A 49 -13.04 -8.43 12.27
N SER A 50 -12.92 -7.82 11.09
CA SER A 50 -11.85 -8.20 10.18
C SER A 50 -10.53 -7.52 10.51
N PHE A 51 -9.44 -8.23 10.22
CA PHE A 51 -8.08 -7.72 10.29
C PHE A 51 -7.62 -7.10 8.96
N THR A 52 -8.52 -7.02 7.96
CA THR A 52 -8.19 -6.47 6.66
C THR A 52 -8.36 -4.96 6.68
N LYS A 53 -7.26 -4.26 6.44
CA LYS A 53 -7.20 -2.79 6.39
C LYS A 53 -6.89 -2.35 4.98
N TYR A 54 -7.61 -1.33 4.53
CA TYR A 54 -7.42 -0.67 3.26
C TYR A 54 -7.05 0.78 3.50
N ARG A 55 -6.04 1.26 2.79
CA ARG A 55 -5.60 2.66 2.90
C ARG A 55 -5.18 3.15 1.52
N ILE A 56 -5.54 4.38 1.20
CA ILE A 56 -5.09 5.06 -0.01
C ILE A 56 -4.24 6.25 0.41
N ALA A 57 -3.03 6.31 -0.14
CA ALA A 57 -2.04 7.33 0.19
C ALA A 57 -1.05 7.50 -0.96
N ASN A 58 -0.67 8.74 -1.28
CA ASN A 58 0.37 9.07 -2.26
C ASN A 58 0.18 8.35 -3.62
N ASN A 59 -1.04 8.31 -4.15
CA ASN A 59 -1.43 7.57 -5.37
C ASN A 59 -1.12 6.06 -5.32
N ARG A 60 -1.16 5.48 -4.12
CA ARG A 60 -0.98 4.05 -3.87
C ARG A 60 -2.10 3.51 -2.99
N LEU A 61 -2.55 2.32 -3.35
CA LEU A 61 -3.51 1.54 -2.60
C LEU A 61 -2.76 0.48 -1.80
N TYR A 62 -2.92 0.53 -0.48
CA TYR A 62 -2.38 -0.42 0.48
C TYR A 62 -3.49 -1.36 0.94
N CYS A 63 -3.27 -2.65 0.76
CA CYS A 63 -4.14 -3.72 1.20
C CYS A 63 -3.38 -4.60 2.18
N GLN A 64 -3.73 -4.48 3.47
CA GLN A 64 -3.15 -5.32 4.51
C GLN A 64 -4.13 -6.42 4.87
N HIS A 65 -3.69 -7.68 4.82
CA HIS A 65 -4.50 -8.81 5.24
C HIS A 65 -3.68 -9.82 6.06
N GLY A 66 -4.32 -10.40 7.07
CA GLY A 66 -3.71 -11.40 7.93
C GLY A 66 -4.20 -11.31 9.37
N PHE A 67 -4.29 -12.45 10.04
CA PHE A 67 -4.56 -12.53 11.49
C PHE A 67 -3.29 -12.90 12.26
N PHE A 68 -2.58 -13.94 11.83
CA PHE A 68 -1.30 -14.37 12.42
C PHE A 68 -0.08 -13.94 11.59
N ARG A 69 -0.17 -14.03 10.26
CA ARG A 69 0.84 -13.56 9.31
C ARG A 69 0.30 -12.34 8.60
N GLN A 70 0.88 -11.17 8.86
CA GLN A 70 0.51 -9.93 8.21
C GLN A 70 1.21 -9.86 6.84
N GLN A 71 0.41 -9.80 5.79
CA GLN A 71 0.87 -9.54 4.42
C GLN A 71 0.35 -8.16 4.02
N GLU A 72 1.21 -7.35 3.40
CA GLU A 72 0.88 -6.02 2.90
C GLU A 72 1.14 -5.98 1.40
N HIS A 73 0.08 -5.72 0.64
CA HIS A 73 0.14 -5.54 -0.80
C HIS A 73 -0.01 -4.05 -1.11
N GLU A 74 0.91 -3.52 -1.91
CA GLU A 74 0.91 -2.14 -2.38
C GLU A 74 0.68 -2.14 -3.89
N CYS A 75 -0.34 -1.43 -4.34
CA CYS A 75 -0.65 -1.28 -5.77
C CYS A 75 -0.67 0.21 -6.12
N LEU A 76 0.02 0.58 -7.21
CA LEU A 76 -0.01 1.93 -7.74
C LEU A 76 -1.33 2.20 -8.46
N LEU A 77 -1.99 3.33 -8.18
CA LEU A 77 -3.32 3.62 -8.74
C LEU A 77 -3.32 3.65 -10.27
N TYR A 78 -2.26 4.19 -10.90
CA TYR A 78 -2.17 4.26 -12.36
C TYR A 78 -2.13 2.87 -13.05
N ARG A 79 -1.75 1.80 -12.32
CA ARG A 79 -1.71 0.42 -12.84
C ARG A 79 -3.06 -0.29 -12.77
N ILE A 80 -4.03 0.31 -12.10
CA ILE A 80 -5.39 -0.21 -12.08
C ILE A 80 -5.99 0.06 -13.45
N LEU A 81 -6.55 -0.96 -14.09
CA LEU A 81 -7.20 -0.90 -15.40
C LEU A 81 -8.68 -0.58 -15.26
N ASP A 82 -9.37 -1.40 -14.47
CA ASP A 82 -10.82 -1.39 -14.33
C ASP A 82 -11.24 -1.54 -12.87
N ILE A 83 -12.39 -0.94 -12.55
CA ILE A 83 -13.02 -0.95 -11.23
C ILE A 83 -14.45 -1.45 -11.36
N SER A 84 -14.70 -2.62 -10.80
CA SER A 84 -16.01 -3.25 -10.77
C SER A 84 -16.59 -3.27 -9.35
N LEU A 85 -17.90 -3.04 -9.21
CA LEU A 85 -18.60 -3.06 -7.92
C LEU A 85 -19.64 -4.18 -7.88
N THR A 86 -19.46 -5.14 -6.97
CA THR A 86 -20.38 -6.25 -6.76
C THR A 86 -21.07 -6.14 -5.40
N ARG A 87 -22.41 -6.20 -5.41
CA ARG A 87 -23.24 -6.16 -4.20
C ARG A 87 -24.23 -7.32 -4.20
N SER A 88 -24.09 -8.22 -3.23
CA SER A 88 -25.10 -9.24 -2.94
C SER A 88 -26.32 -8.61 -2.25
N PHE A 89 -27.43 -9.36 -2.19
CA PHE A 89 -28.67 -8.89 -1.57
C PHE A 89 -28.48 -8.45 -0.10
N GLY A 90 -27.76 -9.25 0.70
CA GLY A 90 -27.45 -8.90 2.10
C GLY A 90 -26.55 -7.67 2.23
N ASN A 91 -25.58 -7.51 1.32
CA ASN A 91 -24.71 -6.34 1.29
C ASN A 91 -25.47 -5.05 0.95
N ARG A 92 -26.50 -5.16 0.08
CA ARG A 92 -27.38 -4.03 -0.25
C ARG A 92 -28.16 -3.52 0.97
N ILE A 93 -28.68 -4.44 1.79
CA ILE A 93 -29.39 -4.10 3.04
C ILE A 93 -28.42 -3.50 4.07
N CYS A 94 -27.20 -4.02 4.15
CA CYS A 94 -26.18 -3.53 5.09
C CYS A 94 -25.41 -2.28 4.61
N GLY A 95 -25.71 -1.75 3.42
CA GLY A 95 -24.97 -0.63 2.83
C GLY A 95 -23.50 -0.93 2.51
N THR A 96 -23.12 -2.21 2.42
CA THR A 96 -21.77 -2.65 2.11
C THR A 96 -21.66 -3.14 0.66
N GLY A 97 -20.44 -3.29 0.15
CA GLY A 97 -20.20 -3.92 -1.15
C GLY A 97 -18.75 -4.36 -1.32
N THR A 98 -18.50 -5.15 -2.36
CA THR A 98 -17.16 -5.60 -2.71
C THR A 98 -16.72 -4.88 -3.97
N ILE A 99 -15.60 -4.16 -3.89
CA ILE A 99 -14.97 -3.50 -5.04
C ILE A 99 -13.88 -4.43 -5.54
N THR A 100 -13.90 -4.70 -6.84
CA THR A 100 -12.94 -5.54 -7.55
C THR A 100 -12.11 -4.65 -8.45
N LEU A 101 -10.79 -4.67 -8.28
CA LEU A 101 -9.83 -3.91 -9.07
C LEU A 101 -9.04 -4.88 -9.94
N ARG A 102 -8.95 -4.57 -11.22
CA ARG A 102 -8.07 -5.28 -12.16
C ARG A 102 -6.80 -4.48 -12.34
N THR A 103 -5.65 -5.11 -12.20
CA THR A 103 -4.34 -4.46 -12.31
C THR A 103 -3.58 -5.03 -13.52
N THR A 104 -2.59 -4.29 -14.00
CA THR A 104 -1.60 -4.79 -14.98
C THR A 104 -0.46 -5.57 -14.34
N ASP A 105 -0.38 -5.64 -13.01
CA ASP A 105 0.76 -6.25 -12.33
C ASP A 105 0.67 -7.77 -12.38
N SER A 106 1.76 -8.43 -12.77
CA SER A 106 1.81 -9.89 -12.90
C SER A 106 1.68 -10.61 -11.56
N SER A 107 2.01 -9.96 -10.44
CA SER A 107 2.01 -10.59 -9.11
C SER A 107 0.59 -10.74 -8.54
N ASP A 108 -0.26 -9.72 -8.75
CA ASP A 108 -1.61 -9.64 -8.19
C ASP A 108 -2.57 -8.99 -9.22
N PRO A 109 -3.05 -9.75 -10.22
CA PRO A 109 -3.88 -9.21 -11.29
C PRO A 109 -5.29 -8.80 -10.82
N LEU A 110 -5.74 -9.32 -9.68
CA LEU A 110 -7.08 -9.09 -9.13
C LEU A 110 -7.02 -8.73 -7.65
N LEU A 111 -7.40 -7.50 -7.32
CA LEU A 111 -7.43 -7.00 -5.95
C LEU A 111 -8.87 -6.79 -5.48
N LEU A 112 -9.22 -7.39 -4.33
CA LEU A 112 -10.60 -7.44 -3.82
C LEU A 112 -10.74 -6.67 -2.50
N LEU A 113 -11.44 -5.54 -2.55
CA LEU A 113 -11.84 -4.77 -1.37
C LEU A 113 -13.21 -5.26 -0.92
N LYS A 114 -13.23 -6.15 0.08
CA LYS A 114 -14.46 -6.83 0.51
C LYS A 114 -15.18 -6.03 1.59
N ASN A 115 -16.50 -5.95 1.48
CA ASN A 115 -17.42 -5.35 2.47
C ASN A 115 -17.02 -3.93 2.91
N ILE A 116 -16.78 -3.07 1.92
CA ILE A 116 -16.56 -1.65 2.10
C ILE A 116 -17.90 -0.95 2.34
N LYS A 117 -17.96 -0.08 3.35
CA LYS A 117 -19.13 0.76 3.61
C LYS A 117 -19.26 1.81 2.52
N ASN A 118 -20.48 2.14 2.12
CA ASN A 118 -20.73 3.12 1.06
C ASN A 118 -19.89 2.86 -0.20
N SER A 119 -19.82 1.59 -0.61
CA SER A 119 -18.97 1.12 -1.72
C SER A 119 -19.16 1.82 -3.06
N ARG A 120 -20.24 2.61 -3.25
CA ARG A 120 -20.45 3.42 -4.45
C ARG A 120 -19.61 4.69 -4.40
N ALA A 121 -19.71 5.44 -3.30
CA ALA A 121 -18.91 6.64 -3.09
C ALA A 121 -17.41 6.32 -3.09
N VAL A 122 -17.01 5.20 -2.48
CA VAL A 122 -15.60 4.77 -2.51
C VAL A 122 -15.16 4.39 -3.93
N LYS A 123 -16.03 3.76 -4.73
CA LYS A 123 -15.73 3.42 -6.12
C LYS A 123 -15.58 4.67 -6.99
N GLU A 124 -16.44 5.67 -6.81
CA GLU A 124 -16.36 6.97 -7.49
C GLU A 124 -15.07 7.71 -7.12
N MET A 125 -14.80 7.87 -5.82
CA MET A 125 -13.54 8.45 -5.32
C MET A 125 -12.31 7.75 -5.89
N LEU A 126 -12.31 6.41 -5.92
CA LEU A 126 -11.18 5.65 -6.45
C LEU A 126 -11.02 5.86 -7.96
N SER A 127 -12.13 5.99 -8.70
CA SER A 127 -12.13 6.32 -10.13
C SER A 127 -11.44 7.66 -10.38
N ASP A 128 -11.84 8.69 -9.65
CA ASP A 128 -11.29 10.05 -9.77
C ASP A 128 -9.78 10.06 -9.49
N LEU A 129 -9.34 9.35 -8.43
CA LEU A 129 -7.93 9.25 -8.07
C LEU A 129 -7.10 8.48 -9.09
N ILE A 130 -7.68 7.46 -9.73
CA ILE A 130 -7.00 6.70 -10.80
C ILE A 130 -6.86 7.57 -12.05
N GLU A 131 -7.90 8.30 -12.43
CA GLU A 131 -7.85 9.23 -13.55
C GLU A 131 -6.83 10.34 -13.31
N GLU A 132 -6.82 10.93 -12.12
CA GLU A 132 -5.81 11.92 -11.74
C GLU A 132 -4.39 11.34 -11.80
N ALA A 133 -4.18 10.14 -11.25
CA ALA A 133 -2.87 9.49 -11.27
C ALA A 133 -2.40 9.16 -12.69
N ARG A 134 -3.31 8.83 -13.61
CA ARG A 134 -3.00 8.60 -15.03
C ARG A 134 -2.67 9.91 -15.75
N THR A 135 -3.46 10.95 -15.55
CA THR A 135 -3.22 12.29 -16.13
C THR A 135 -1.87 12.85 -15.66
N GLN A 136 -1.55 12.72 -14.36
CA GLN A 136 -0.25 13.16 -13.82
C GLN A 136 0.94 12.41 -14.44
N LYS A 137 0.77 11.15 -14.81
CA LYS A 137 1.80 10.35 -15.47
C LYS A 137 1.83 10.50 -16.99
N GLY A 138 0.84 11.18 -17.56
CA GLY A 138 0.68 11.31 -19.02
C GLY A 138 0.38 10.00 -19.72
N ILE A 139 -0.03 8.97 -18.98
CA ILE A 139 -0.28 7.64 -19.54
C ILE A 139 -1.74 7.59 -20.00
N THR A 140 -1.94 7.47 -21.31
CA THR A 140 -3.28 7.29 -21.88
C THR A 140 -3.68 5.83 -21.73
N GLY A 141 -4.95 5.52 -21.42
CA GLY A 141 -5.41 4.14 -21.22
C GLY A 141 -5.07 3.16 -22.36
N ARG A 142 -4.85 3.66 -23.58
CA ARG A 142 -4.34 2.89 -24.73
C ARG A 142 -2.91 2.37 -24.54
N GLU A 143 -2.02 3.15 -23.95
CA GLU A 143 -0.61 2.78 -23.75
C GLU A 143 -0.46 1.71 -22.66
N ILE A 144 -1.33 1.71 -21.66
CA ILE A 144 -1.33 0.68 -20.62
C ILE A 144 -1.70 -0.69 -21.19
N LEU A 145 -2.68 -0.71 -22.11
CA LEU A 145 -3.05 -1.94 -22.81
C LEU A 145 -1.94 -2.33 -23.78
N ALA A 146 -1.45 -1.39 -24.59
CA ALA A 146 -0.40 -1.63 -25.59
C ALA A 146 0.95 -2.06 -25.00
N ASN A 147 1.28 -1.75 -23.74
CA ASN A 147 2.50 -2.26 -23.10
C ASN A 147 2.35 -3.69 -22.56
N ASN A 148 1.12 -4.17 -22.36
CA ASN A 148 0.85 -5.52 -21.84
C ASN A 148 0.61 -6.56 -22.95
N TYR A 149 0.31 -6.10 -24.15
CA TYR A 149 0.35 -6.91 -25.37
C TYR A 149 1.67 -6.55 -26.05
N VAL A 150 2.48 -7.55 -26.40
CA VAL A 150 3.80 -7.38 -27.02
C VAL A 150 3.72 -6.29 -28.09
N ALA A 151 4.62 -5.32 -28.02
CA ALA A 151 4.69 -4.28 -29.03
C ALA A 151 4.91 -4.99 -30.38
N ASP A 152 3.94 -4.87 -31.28
CA ASP A 152 4.12 -5.12 -32.71
C ASP A 152 5.28 -4.23 -33.16
N THR A 153 6.49 -4.80 -33.20
CA THR A 153 7.73 -4.05 -33.29
C THR A 153 8.07 -3.74 -34.75
N ASP A 154 7.46 -4.46 -35.69
CA ASP A 154 7.67 -4.35 -37.13
C ASP A 154 6.41 -4.00 -37.94
N GLY A 155 5.23 -3.97 -37.31
CA GLY A 155 4.00 -3.42 -37.88
C GLY A 155 3.28 -4.36 -38.84
N ASP A 156 3.52 -5.68 -38.74
CA ASP A 156 2.93 -6.67 -39.65
C ASP A 156 1.55 -7.16 -39.19
N GLY A 157 1.13 -6.80 -37.97
CA GLY A 157 -0.18 -7.12 -37.41
C GLY A 157 -0.26 -8.51 -36.76
N ASP A 158 0.85 -9.23 -36.66
CA ASP A 158 0.97 -10.48 -35.92
C ASP A 158 1.62 -10.23 -34.54
N VAL A 159 1.28 -11.06 -33.55
CA VAL A 159 1.85 -10.94 -32.20
C VAL A 159 2.97 -11.97 -32.09
N ASP A 160 4.22 -11.51 -32.04
CA ASP A 160 5.37 -12.37 -31.79
C ASP A 160 5.29 -12.95 -30.38
N ILE A 161 4.79 -14.19 -30.28
CA ILE A 161 4.72 -14.97 -29.04
C ILE A 161 6.06 -15.70 -28.78
N ASP A 162 7.00 -15.56 -29.70
CA ASP A 162 8.13 -16.46 -29.90
C ASP A 162 9.32 -16.21 -28.96
N ASP A 163 9.39 -15.03 -28.32
CA ASP A 163 10.60 -14.58 -27.60
C ASP A 163 10.61 -14.92 -26.09
N TYR A 164 9.75 -15.86 -25.65
CA TYR A 164 9.62 -16.29 -24.24
C TYR A 164 9.82 -17.80 -23.99
N LEU A 165 10.59 -18.50 -24.84
CA LEU A 165 11.02 -19.89 -24.63
C LEU A 165 12.52 -20.02 -24.35
#